data_AF-A0A7Z9HDW2-F1
#
_entry.id   AF-A0A7Z9HDW2-F1
#
_cell.length_a   1.000
_cell.length_b   1.000
_cell.length_c   1.000
_cell.angle_alpha   90.00
_cell.angle_beta   90.00
_cell.angle_gamma   90.00
#
_symmetry.space_group_name_H-M   'P 1'
#
loop_
_entity.id
_entity.type
_entity.pdbx_description
1 polymer ?
#
loop_
_entity_poly.entity_id
_entity_poly.type
_entity_poly.pdbx_seq_one_letter_code
_entity_poly.pdbx_strand_id
1 'polypeptide(L)' 'MKKHYISGIIIFVLGTTFSTNVFAEGDLGRGEAKYRVCAACHGENGEGRKIANAPRISGQHSWYIARQLNNFKNGVRGTH' A
#
# COMPACT_ATOMS: atom_id res chain seq x y z
N MET A 1 -32.38 -16.98 34.66
CA MET A 1 -32.30 -17.14 33.18
C MET A 1 -32.03 -15.82 32.45
N LYS A 2 -32.79 -14.72 32.65
CA LYS A 2 -32.61 -13.44 31.92
C LYS A 2 -31.23 -12.75 32.05
N LYS A 3 -30.52 -12.90 33.18
CA LYS A 3 -29.18 -12.29 33.39
C LYS A 3 -28.09 -12.86 32.46
N HIS A 4 -28.15 -14.14 32.12
CA HIS A 4 -27.18 -14.76 31.20
C HIS A 4 -27.42 -14.35 29.73
N TYR A 5 -28.67 -14.07 29.35
CA TYR A 5 -29.01 -13.56 28.02
C TYR A 5 -28.53 -12.12 27.80
N ILE A 6 -28.68 -11.24 28.81
CA ILE A 6 -28.22 -9.84 28.73
C ILE A 6 -26.69 -9.78 28.69
N SER A 7 -26.01 -10.64 29.46
CA SER A 7 -24.55 -10.73 29.45
C SER A 7 -24.01 -11.22 28.09
N GLY A 8 -24.70 -12.15 27.43
CA GLY A 8 -24.34 -12.63 26.08
C GLY A 8 -24.50 -11.58 24.99
N ILE A 9 -25.55 -10.75 25.07
CA ILE A 9 -25.78 -9.65 24.12
C ILE A 9 -24.72 -8.55 24.28
N ILE A 10 -24.33 -8.22 25.52
CA ILE A 10 -23.29 -7.22 25.79
C ILE A 10 -21.92 -7.67 25.23
N ILE A 11 -21.57 -8.94 25.38
CA ILE A 11 -20.31 -9.51 24.86
C ILE A 11 -20.30 -9.51 23.32
N PHE A 12 -21.44 -9.82 22.69
CA PHE A 12 -21.57 -9.81 21.23
C PHE A 12 -21.49 -8.40 20.64
N VAL A 13 -22.15 -7.41 21.27
CA VAL A 13 -22.10 -6.00 20.83
C VAL A 13 -20.71 -5.40 21.00
N LEU A 14 -20.01 -5.68 22.12
CA LEU A 14 -18.61 -5.24 22.30
C LEU A 14 -17.63 -5.85 21.29
N GLY A 15 -17.87 -7.09 20.84
CA GLY A 15 -17.00 -7.76 19.87
C GLY A 15 -17.03 -7.14 18.47
N THR A 16 -18.13 -6.51 18.09
CA THR A 16 -18.29 -5.92 16.74
C THR A 16 -17.68 -4.53 16.57
N THR A 17 -17.34 -3.84 17.66
CA THR A 17 -16.77 -2.47 17.61
C THR A 17 -15.25 -2.45 17.49
N PHE A 18 -14.56 -3.59 17.61
CA PHE A 18 -13.11 -3.74 17.45
C PHE A 18 -12.72 -4.28 16.06
N SER A 19 -13.14 -3.60 14.99
CA SER A 19 -12.51 -3.82 13.67
C SER A 19 -11.26 -2.96 13.56
N THR A 20 -10.11 -3.53 13.92
CA THR A 20 -8.82 -2.90 13.61
C THR A 20 -8.55 -3.08 12.13
N ASN A 21 -8.46 -1.99 11.38
CA ASN A 21 -7.97 -2.03 10.01
C ASN A 21 -6.49 -2.43 10.06
N VAL A 22 -6.20 -3.72 9.87
CA VAL A 22 -4.83 -4.19 9.65
C VAL A 22 -4.46 -3.86 8.21
N PHE A 23 -3.71 -2.77 8.01
CA PHE A 23 -3.03 -2.55 6.74
C PHE A 23 -1.96 -3.63 6.61
N ALA A 24 -2.05 -4.46 5.56
CA ALA A 24 -1.00 -5.41 5.25
C ALA A 24 0.29 -4.64 4.95
N GLU A 25 1.35 -4.91 5.72
CA GLU A 25 2.66 -4.28 5.55
C GLU A 25 3.28 -4.72 4.21
N GLY A 26 4.08 -3.84 3.61
CA GLY A 26 4.81 -4.16 2.39
C GLY A 26 5.87 -5.23 2.63
N ASP A 27 6.00 -6.18 1.69
CA ASP A 27 7.11 -7.13 1.68
C ASP A 27 8.28 -6.55 0.88
N LEU A 28 9.37 -6.22 1.59
CA LEU A 28 10.56 -5.61 1.00
C LEU A 28 11.25 -6.54 0.00
N GLY A 29 11.35 -7.85 0.28
CA GLY A 29 12.02 -8.80 -0.61
C GLY A 29 11.24 -9.00 -1.92
N ARG A 30 9.91 -9.08 -1.83
CA ARG A 30 9.04 -9.09 -3.03
C ARG A 30 9.09 -7.75 -3.77
N GLY A 31 9.19 -6.64 -3.03
CA GLY A 31 9.33 -5.30 -3.58
C GLY A 31 10.60 -5.15 -4.41
N GLU A 32 11.75 -5.54 -3.85
CA GLU A 32 13.06 -5.51 -4.49
C GLU A 32 13.09 -6.38 -5.76
N ALA A 33 12.58 -7.61 -5.68
CA ALA A 33 12.51 -8.51 -6.83
C ALA A 33 11.69 -7.92 -8.00
N LYS A 34 10.58 -7.25 -7.68
CA LYS A 34 9.75 -6.56 -8.69
C LYS A 34 10.38 -5.27 -9.20
N TYR A 35 11.17 -4.59 -8.38
CA TYR A 35 11.79 -3.32 -8.74
C TYR A 35 12.82 -3.44 -9.87
N ARG A 36 13.40 -4.63 -10.09
CA ARG A 36 14.45 -4.88 -11.09
C ARG A 36 14.11 -4.34 -12.50
N VAL A 37 12.86 -4.44 -12.93
CA VAL A 37 12.45 -3.90 -14.26
C VAL A 37 12.33 -2.39 -14.27
N CYS A 38 11.99 -1.79 -13.13
CA CYS A 38 11.84 -0.35 -12.95
C CYS A 38 13.20 0.36 -12.94
N ALA A 39 14.23 -0.32 -12.43
CA ALA A 39 15.59 0.20 -12.28
C ALA A 39 16.21 0.65 -13.62
N ALA A 40 15.80 0.04 -14.74
CA ALA A 40 16.25 0.42 -16.08
C ALA A 40 16.04 1.92 -16.35
N CYS A 41 14.93 2.50 -15.86
CA CYS A 41 14.63 3.92 -16.00
C CYS A 41 14.85 4.70 -14.70
N HIS A 42 14.48 4.13 -13.55
CA HIS A 42 14.52 4.84 -12.26
C HIS A 42 15.86 4.73 -11.52
N GLY A 43 16.83 3.98 -12.05
CA GLY A 43 18.13 3.76 -11.42
C GLY A 43 18.12 2.61 -10.40
N GLU A 44 19.29 2.07 -10.08
CA GLU A 44 19.45 0.91 -9.18
C GLU A 44 18.89 1.22 -7.79
N ASN A 45 19.04 2.46 -7.32
CA ASN A 45 18.62 2.91 -6.00
C ASN A 45 17.41 3.85 -6.08
N GLY A 46 16.68 3.88 -7.20
CA GLY A 46 15.52 4.75 -7.38
C GLY A 46 15.86 6.24 -7.43
N GLU A 47 17.11 6.59 -7.75
CA GLU A 47 17.62 7.97 -7.83
C GLU A 47 17.03 8.79 -9.00
N GLY A 48 16.40 8.12 -9.97
CA GLY A 48 15.85 8.71 -11.18
C GLY A 48 16.91 8.94 -12.27
N ARG A 49 16.47 9.06 -13.52
CA ARG A 49 17.35 9.33 -14.67
C ARG A 49 16.72 10.39 -15.56
N LYS A 50 17.39 11.55 -15.64
CA LYS A 50 16.94 12.67 -16.49
C LYS A 50 16.81 12.26 -17.96
N ILE A 51 17.74 11.45 -18.48
CA ILE A 51 17.73 10.98 -19.87
C ILE A 51 16.47 10.19 -20.24
N ALA A 52 15.85 9.52 -19.27
CA ALA A 52 14.64 8.74 -19.46
C ALA A 52 13.38 9.51 -19.01
N ASN A 53 13.53 10.79 -18.61
CA ASN A 53 12.52 11.56 -17.90
C ASN A 53 11.91 10.81 -16.70
N ALA A 54 12.69 9.91 -16.10
CA ALA A 54 12.26 9.07 -15.00
C ALA A 54 12.56 9.80 -13.68
N PRO A 55 11.54 10.17 -12.88
CA PRO A 55 11.74 10.87 -11.64
C PRO A 55 12.42 9.99 -10.59
N ARG A 56 13.04 10.64 -9.60
CA ARG A 56 13.48 10.00 -8.37
C ARG A 56 12.29 9.45 -7.61
N ILE A 57 12.39 8.19 -7.16
CA ILE A 57 11.39 7.52 -6.32
C ILE A 57 11.93 7.16 -4.94
N SER A 58 13.26 7.15 -4.74
CA SER A 58 13.85 6.83 -3.44
C SER A 58 13.61 7.92 -2.41
N GLY A 59 13.23 7.49 -1.21
CA GLY A 59 12.82 8.36 -0.11
C GLY A 59 11.34 8.81 -0.19
N GLN A 60 10.59 8.36 -1.20
CA GLN A 60 9.16 8.66 -1.28
C GLN A 60 8.34 7.80 -0.33
N HIS A 61 7.22 8.34 0.15
CA HIS A 61 6.30 7.60 1.00
C HIS A 61 5.64 6.44 0.23
N SER A 62 5.54 5.28 0.89
CA SER A 62 4.95 4.06 0.34
C SER A 62 3.53 4.28 -0.19
N TRP A 63 2.69 4.99 0.57
CA TRP A 63 1.31 5.31 0.16
C TRP A 63 1.25 6.11 -1.13
N TYR A 64 2.21 7.03 -1.35
CA TYR A 64 2.25 7.85 -2.54
C TYR A 64 2.64 7.02 -3.75
N ILE A 65 3.69 6.18 -3.62
CA ILE A 65 4.11 5.28 -4.69
C ILE A 65 2.97 4.33 -5.06
N ALA A 66 2.31 3.70 -4.07
CA ALA A 66 1.16 2.84 -4.30
C ALA A 66 0.02 3.57 -5.01
N ARG A 67 -0.28 4.81 -4.62
CA ARG A 67 -1.29 5.64 -5.29
C ARG A 67 -0.91 5.96 -6.74
N GLN A 68 0.33 6.35 -7.01
CA GLN A 68 0.75 6.68 -8.38
C GLN A 68 0.76 5.46 -9.29
N LEU A 69 1.23 4.31 -8.82
CA LEU A 69 1.18 3.05 -9.57
C LEU A 69 -0.27 2.67 -9.91
N ASN A 70 -1.20 2.81 -8.97
CA ASN A 70 -2.63 2.59 -9.24
C ASN A 70 -3.18 3.61 -10.25
N ASN A 71 -2.81 4.88 -10.14
CA ASN A 71 -3.24 5.90 -11.09
C ASN A 71 -2.75 5.63 -12.51
N PHE A 72 -1.49 5.18 -12.68
CA PHE A 72 -0.97 4.76 -13.98
C PHE A 72 -1.72 3.54 -14.52
N LYS A 73 -1.92 2.52 -13.68
CA LYS A 73 -2.66 1.30 -14.05
C LYS A 73 -4.09 1.59 -14.51
N ASN A 74 -4.76 2.55 -13.86
CA ASN A 74 -6.15 2.92 -14.15
C ASN A 74 -6.29 4.05 -15.17
N GLY A 75 -5.19 4.51 -15.79
CA GLY A 75 -5.22 5.59 -16.79
C GLY A 75 -5.55 6.97 -16.24
N VAL A 76 -5.58 7.15 -14.92
CA VAL A 76 -5.77 8.47 -14.25
C VAL A 76 -4.54 9.34 -14.42
N ARG A 77 -3.36 8.73 -14.60
CA ARG A 77 -2.07 9.40 -14.82
C ARG A 77 -1.32 8.70 -15.95
N GLY A 78 -0.57 9.46 -16.74
CA GLY A 78 0.31 8.89 -17.77
C GLY A 78 -0.36 8.58 -19.10
N THR A 79 -1.42 9.29 -19.45
CA THR A 79 -1.95 9.28 -20.82
C THR A 79 -0.95 10.00 -21.73
N HIS A 80 -0.17 9.21 -22.46
CA HIS A 80 0.55 9.59 -23.67
C HIS A 80 -0.06 8.79 -24.81
#